data_AF-A0A1D2VCN1-F1
#
_entry.id   AF-A0A1D2VCN1-F1
#
_cell.length_a   1.000
_cell.length_b   1.000
_cell.length_c   1.000
_cell.angle_alpha   90.00
_cell.angle_beta   90.00
_cell.angle_gamma   90.00
#
_symmetry.space_group_name_H-M   'P 1'
#
loop_
_entity.id
_entity.type
_entity.pdbx_description
1 polymer ?
#
loop_
_entity_poly.entity_id
_entity_poly.type
_entity_poly.pdbx_seq_one_letter_code
_entity_poly.pdbx_strand_id
1 'polypeptide(L)'
;MSEDLSANELLIHYKPFCYFSKPVYLSNNMNELFNNQLIDIQNDWNKYSRDPNDGLFFYSIFPTIYSITASTVVTIFLSIIVFTNFNSKPSFLLKVGTVLASINLTLLLIVSIIFLEKNHEALNSNSGDLFIDFLSSYKPFNIIDFLAILILQFVQVQIIMRIFSRQKEKRFTFFMGGILSIISQVIWAVSTYSSSHVFALLPAFVYLLRISLSVIFSVLIGIYCFMKRKIIFQKKLILITTLTFLTINLEFAFFIADVSNLWVSELSEIFNTCCYVISTVLVWEWINRVHHMEKIKEKSGILGRPFYEEEEINNNNYDDYYDNNN
;
A
#
# COMPACT_ATOMS: atom_id res chain seq x y z
N MET A 1 14.60 -63.94 -43.09
CA MET A 1 15.61 -62.94 -43.48
C MET A 1 14.86 -61.62 -43.47
N SER A 2 14.66 -61.07 -42.27
CA SER A 2 15.46 -59.97 -41.67
C SER A 2 14.94 -58.63 -42.21
N GLU A 3 14.10 -57.94 -41.43
CA GLU A 3 14.43 -56.65 -40.78
C GLU A 3 14.59 -55.55 -41.84
N ASP A 4 13.71 -54.55 -41.93
CA ASP A 4 13.76 -53.42 -41.00
C ASP A 4 12.42 -52.69 -40.83
N LEU A 5 12.17 -52.34 -39.57
CA LEU A 5 11.21 -51.35 -39.13
C LEU A 5 11.54 -49.97 -39.73
N SER A 6 10.55 -49.28 -40.27
CA SER A 6 10.46 -47.83 -40.11
C SER A 6 9.05 -47.49 -39.63
N ALA A 7 8.86 -47.62 -38.32
CA ALA A 7 7.84 -46.87 -37.64
C ALA A 7 8.08 -45.40 -37.99
N ASN A 8 7.20 -44.82 -38.81
CA ASN A 8 7.08 -43.38 -38.89
C ASN A 8 6.63 -42.93 -37.49
N GLU A 9 7.62 -42.62 -36.64
CA GLU A 9 7.41 -41.81 -35.45
C GLU A 9 6.75 -40.52 -35.95
N LEU A 10 5.43 -40.43 -35.75
CA LEU A 10 4.71 -39.17 -35.81
C LEU A 10 5.40 -38.27 -34.78
N LEU A 11 6.31 -37.42 -35.24
CA LEU A 11 6.90 -36.33 -34.48
C LEU A 11 5.76 -35.37 -34.13
N ILE A 12 5.12 -35.63 -33.00
CA ILE A 12 4.10 -34.78 -32.41
C ILE A 12 4.84 -33.55 -31.89
N HIS A 13 4.99 -32.53 -32.73
CA HIS A 13 5.48 -31.23 -32.30
C HIS A 13 4.39 -30.53 -31.51
N TYR A 14 4.54 -30.48 -30.18
CA TYR A 14 3.77 -29.57 -29.35
C TYR A 14 4.16 -28.14 -29.71
N LYS A 15 3.22 -27.40 -30.30
CA LYS A 15 3.37 -25.95 -30.48
C LYS A 15 2.72 -25.28 -29.27
N PRO A 16 3.49 -24.80 -28.28
CA PRO A 16 2.91 -24.03 -27.19
C PRO A 16 2.13 -22.85 -27.77
N PHE A 17 0.99 -22.54 -27.17
CA PHE A 17 0.30 -21.29 -27.51
C PHE A 17 1.20 -20.14 -27.06
N CYS A 18 1.72 -19.38 -28.03
CA CYS A 18 2.66 -18.32 -27.78
C CYS A 18 2.01 -16.95 -28.04
N TYR A 19 2.07 -16.07 -27.05
CA TYR A 19 1.75 -14.64 -27.19
C TYR A 19 3.07 -13.88 -27.41
N PHE A 20 3.17 -13.09 -28.49
CA PHE A 20 4.43 -12.47 -28.93
C PHE A 20 5.64 -13.44 -28.99
N SER A 21 5.43 -14.66 -29.49
CA SER A 21 6.47 -15.70 -29.58
C SER A 21 6.98 -16.21 -28.22
N LYS A 22 6.29 -15.90 -27.12
CA LYS A 22 6.59 -16.40 -25.76
C LYS A 22 5.47 -17.33 -25.28
N PRO A 23 5.78 -18.46 -24.64
CA PRO A 23 4.77 -19.42 -24.21
C PRO A 23 3.88 -18.81 -23.12
N VAL A 24 2.59 -19.03 -23.25
CA VAL A 24 1.56 -18.55 -22.34
C VAL A 24 1.30 -19.61 -21.27
N TYR A 25 1.17 -19.17 -20.01
CA TYR A 25 1.14 -20.11 -18.89
C TYR A 25 -0.24 -20.67 -18.54
N LEU A 26 -0.27 -22.00 -18.33
CA LEU A 26 -1.33 -22.78 -17.70
C LEU A 26 -0.87 -23.21 -16.28
N SER A 27 -1.64 -22.90 -15.22
CA SER A 27 -1.19 -22.95 -13.81
C SER A 27 -0.75 -24.30 -13.23
N ASN A 28 -0.79 -25.38 -14.00
CA ASN A 28 -0.52 -26.71 -13.46
C ASN A 28 0.97 -27.05 -13.52
N ASN A 29 1.44 -27.71 -12.46
CA ASN A 29 2.78 -28.27 -12.35
C ASN A 29 2.94 -29.35 -13.45
N MET A 30 3.40 -28.92 -14.62
CA MET A 30 3.52 -29.74 -15.83
C MET A 30 4.45 -30.96 -15.65
N ASN A 31 5.24 -30.99 -14.59
CA ASN A 31 6.09 -32.14 -14.24
C ASN A 31 5.30 -33.43 -13.95
N GLU A 32 4.05 -33.35 -13.50
CA GLU A 32 3.21 -34.55 -13.31
C GLU A 32 2.50 -34.98 -14.61
N LEU A 33 2.18 -34.05 -15.50
CA LEU A 33 1.47 -34.32 -16.75
C LEU A 33 2.40 -34.85 -17.85
N PHE A 34 3.67 -34.41 -17.88
CA PHE A 34 4.67 -34.88 -18.84
C PHE A 34 5.59 -35.91 -18.22
N ASN A 35 5.01 -37.01 -17.76
CA ASN A 35 5.78 -38.16 -17.33
C ASN A 35 6.50 -38.76 -18.56
N ASN A 36 7.78 -38.41 -18.74
CA ASN A 36 8.78 -38.97 -19.67
C ASN A 36 8.50 -39.00 -21.18
N GLN A 37 7.34 -38.57 -21.69
CA GLN A 37 7.00 -38.75 -23.10
C GLN A 37 7.35 -37.57 -24.03
N LEU A 38 7.67 -36.39 -23.50
CA LEU A 38 7.86 -35.17 -24.31
C LEU A 38 9.06 -34.35 -23.82
N ILE A 39 10.27 -34.85 -24.10
CA ILE A 39 11.56 -34.26 -23.67
C ILE A 39 11.76 -32.83 -24.23
N ASP A 40 11.26 -32.56 -25.44
CA ASP A 40 11.38 -31.24 -26.08
C ASP A 40 10.57 -30.17 -25.34
N ILE A 41 9.39 -30.51 -24.82
CA ILE A 41 8.56 -29.60 -24.01
C ILE A 41 9.26 -29.27 -22.70
N GLN A 42 9.90 -30.26 -22.06
CA GLN A 42 10.65 -30.03 -20.81
C GLN A 42 11.85 -29.11 -21.03
N ASN A 43 12.48 -29.18 -22.20
CA ASN A 43 13.59 -28.31 -22.57
C ASN A 43 13.13 -26.88 -22.85
N ASP A 44 12.04 -26.69 -23.59
CA ASP A 44 11.43 -25.37 -23.80
C ASP A 44 10.91 -24.76 -22.50
N TRP A 45 10.34 -25.59 -21.62
CA TRP A 45 9.90 -25.23 -20.27
C TRP A 45 11.05 -24.73 -19.39
N ASN A 46 12.17 -25.45 -19.39
CA ASN A 46 13.38 -25.06 -18.68
C ASN A 46 14.01 -23.79 -19.27
N LYS A 47 13.93 -23.59 -20.59
CA LYS A 47 14.43 -22.40 -21.27
C LYS A 47 13.61 -21.16 -20.89
N TYR A 48 12.28 -21.28 -20.89
CA TYR A 48 11.38 -20.21 -20.46
C TYR A 48 11.52 -19.91 -18.95
N SER A 49 11.52 -20.93 -18.08
CA SER A 49 11.65 -20.74 -16.62
C SER A 49 12.95 -20.08 -16.18
N ARG A 50 14.00 -20.17 -17.02
CA ARG A 50 15.31 -19.56 -16.77
C ARG A 50 15.44 -18.16 -17.37
N ASP A 51 14.47 -17.71 -18.17
CA ASP A 51 14.47 -16.32 -18.64
C ASP A 51 14.18 -15.39 -17.44
N PRO A 52 15.14 -14.53 -17.06
CA PRO A 52 15.08 -13.75 -15.84
C PRO A 52 13.99 -12.68 -15.84
N ASN A 53 13.41 -12.37 -17.00
CA ASN A 53 12.47 -11.27 -17.16
C ASN A 53 10.99 -11.70 -17.18
N ASP A 54 10.67 -12.93 -17.59
CA ASP A 54 9.28 -13.33 -17.88
C ASP A 54 8.89 -14.72 -17.36
N GLY A 55 9.85 -15.62 -17.13
CA GLY A 55 9.54 -17.03 -16.82
C GLY A 55 9.34 -17.36 -15.35
N LEU A 56 9.66 -16.43 -14.45
CA LEU A 56 9.58 -16.61 -13.01
C LEU A 56 8.13 -16.42 -12.55
N PHE A 57 7.66 -17.27 -11.62
CA PHE A 57 6.32 -17.16 -11.00
C PHE A 57 6.00 -15.76 -10.46
N PHE A 58 7.05 -15.04 -10.05
CA PHE A 58 6.95 -13.67 -9.56
C PHE A 58 6.30 -12.70 -10.58
N TYR A 59 6.50 -12.92 -11.88
CA TYR A 59 5.93 -12.10 -12.97
C TYR A 59 4.60 -12.65 -13.49
N SER A 60 4.02 -13.65 -12.81
CA SER A 60 2.72 -14.21 -13.19
C SER A 60 1.55 -13.34 -12.73
N ILE A 61 0.38 -13.55 -13.33
CA ILE A 61 -0.87 -12.90 -12.93
C ILE A 61 -1.35 -13.32 -11.52
N PHE A 62 -0.92 -14.49 -11.03
CA PHE A 62 -1.37 -15.04 -9.75
C PHE A 62 -0.93 -14.21 -8.52
N PRO A 63 0.36 -13.86 -8.33
CA PRO A 63 0.77 -12.91 -7.30
C PRO A 63 0.01 -11.58 -7.34
N THR A 64 -0.30 -11.09 -8.54
CA THR A 64 -1.02 -9.82 -8.74
C THR A 64 -2.46 -9.90 -8.23
N ILE A 65 -3.19 -10.95 -8.59
CA ILE A 65 -4.57 -11.16 -8.12
C ILE A 65 -4.61 -11.39 -6.60
N TYR A 66 -3.68 -12.20 -6.07
CA TYR A 66 -3.60 -12.44 -4.62
C TYR A 66 -3.35 -11.14 -3.86
N SER A 67 -2.45 -10.31 -4.38
CA SER A 67 -2.14 -8.99 -3.84
C SER A 67 -3.35 -8.05 -3.84
N ILE A 68 -4.05 -7.93 -4.98
CA ILE A 68 -5.28 -7.12 -5.10
C ILE A 68 -6.32 -7.59 -4.07
N THR A 69 -6.51 -8.90 -3.96
CA THR A 69 -7.47 -9.49 -3.02
C THR A 69 -7.10 -9.17 -1.57
N ALA A 70 -5.82 -9.36 -1.20
CA ALA A 70 -5.33 -9.06 0.15
C ALA A 70 -5.49 -7.58 0.50
N SER A 71 -5.09 -6.67 -0.40
CA SER A 71 -5.26 -5.22 -0.23
C SER A 71 -6.72 -4.81 -0.10
N THR A 72 -7.62 -5.46 -0.84
CA THR A 72 -9.06 -5.20 -0.76
C THR A 72 -9.63 -5.60 0.59
N VAL A 73 -9.31 -6.81 1.07
CA VAL A 73 -9.74 -7.31 2.39
C VAL A 73 -9.23 -6.42 3.52
N VAL A 74 -7.96 -6.04 3.49
CA VAL A 74 -7.36 -5.15 4.51
C VAL A 74 -8.06 -3.79 4.53
N THR A 75 -8.29 -3.18 3.36
CA THR A 75 -8.97 -1.88 3.26
C THR A 75 -10.42 -1.94 3.75
N ILE A 76 -11.16 -3.01 3.41
CA ILE A 76 -12.53 -3.22 3.91
C ILE A 76 -12.53 -3.36 5.43
N PHE A 77 -11.62 -4.16 5.98
CA PHE A 77 -11.52 -4.38 7.41
C PHE A 77 -11.19 -3.08 8.17
N LEU A 78 -10.23 -2.30 7.68
CA LEU A 78 -9.91 -1.00 8.24
C LEU A 78 -11.05 0.00 8.14
N SER A 79 -11.80 -0.02 7.03
CA SER A 79 -13.01 0.80 6.88
C SER A 79 -14.03 0.44 7.96
N ILE A 80 -14.30 -0.85 8.17
CA ILE A 80 -15.20 -1.33 9.25
C ILE A 80 -14.73 -0.86 10.63
N ILE A 81 -13.42 -0.92 10.91
CA ILE A 81 -12.85 -0.41 12.17
C ILE A 81 -13.14 1.08 12.34
N VAL A 82 -12.97 1.89 11.29
CA VAL A 82 -13.27 3.33 11.33
C VAL A 82 -14.74 3.58 11.68
N PHE A 83 -15.68 2.77 11.18
CA PHE A 83 -17.10 2.93 11.50
C PHE A 83 -17.49 2.41 12.89
N THR A 84 -16.87 1.31 13.33
CA THR A 84 -17.23 0.60 14.56
C THR A 84 -16.66 1.27 15.81
N ASN A 85 -15.61 2.08 15.66
CA ASN A 85 -14.88 2.62 16.81
C ASN A 85 -15.76 3.55 17.68
N PHE A 86 -16.22 3.02 18.81
CA PHE A 86 -17.16 3.68 19.72
C PHE A 86 -16.49 4.77 20.57
N ASN A 87 -15.19 4.66 20.83
CA ASN A 87 -14.51 5.49 21.83
C ASN A 87 -14.19 6.92 21.35
N SER A 88 -14.20 7.18 20.03
CA SER A 88 -13.89 8.50 19.48
C SER A 88 -14.55 8.69 18.12
N LYS A 89 -15.32 9.76 17.98
CA LYS A 89 -16.00 10.07 16.70
C LYS A 89 -14.96 10.30 15.61
N PRO A 90 -14.91 9.45 14.56
CA PRO A 90 -13.98 9.66 13.44
C PRO A 90 -14.28 10.96 12.72
N SER A 91 -13.23 11.58 12.15
CA SER A 91 -13.43 12.69 11.20
C SER A 91 -14.33 12.19 10.07
N PHE A 92 -15.30 13.00 9.68
CA PHE A 92 -16.16 12.70 8.53
C PHE A 92 -15.31 12.44 7.28
N LEU A 93 -14.20 13.17 7.12
CA LEU A 93 -13.29 13.01 5.99
C LEU A 93 -12.61 11.62 5.97
N LEU A 94 -12.26 11.07 7.15
CA LEU A 94 -11.68 9.73 7.26
C LEU A 94 -12.70 8.66 6.86
N LYS A 95 -13.97 8.82 7.25
CA LYS A 95 -15.06 7.90 6.85
C LYS A 95 -15.25 7.91 5.34
N VAL A 96 -15.33 9.09 4.74
CA VAL A 96 -15.52 9.22 3.29
C VAL A 96 -14.31 8.66 2.52
N GLY A 97 -13.09 8.99 2.94
CA GLY A 97 -11.87 8.52 2.29
C GLY A 97 -11.72 7.00 2.31
N THR A 98 -11.97 6.37 3.47
CA THR A 98 -11.88 4.90 3.60
C THR A 98 -12.98 4.17 2.82
N VAL A 99 -14.21 4.70 2.78
CA VAL A 99 -15.28 4.14 1.94
C VAL A 99 -14.93 4.25 0.45
N LEU A 100 -14.44 5.40 -0.01
CA LEU A 100 -14.04 5.56 -1.41
C LEU A 100 -12.89 4.63 -1.78
N ALA A 101 -11.88 4.48 -0.92
CA ALA A 101 -10.79 3.54 -1.14
C ALA A 101 -11.28 2.08 -1.17
N SER A 102 -12.23 1.73 -0.30
CA SER A 102 -12.85 0.41 -0.29
C SER A 102 -13.63 0.13 -1.58
N ILE A 103 -14.41 1.10 -2.06
CA ILE A 103 -15.13 1.01 -3.34
C ILE A 103 -14.14 0.87 -4.50
N ASN A 104 -13.05 1.66 -4.49
CA ASN A 104 -12.04 1.64 -5.52
C ASN A 104 -11.36 0.27 -5.66
N LEU A 105 -10.86 -0.29 -4.55
CA LEU A 105 -10.20 -1.61 -4.56
C LEU A 105 -11.17 -2.76 -4.86
N THR A 106 -12.43 -2.64 -4.43
CA THR A 106 -13.46 -3.63 -4.80
C THR A 106 -13.76 -3.59 -6.29
N LEU A 107 -13.87 -2.39 -6.87
CA LEU A 107 -14.05 -2.22 -8.31
C LEU A 107 -12.85 -2.77 -9.07
N LEU A 108 -11.63 -2.51 -8.62
CA LEU A 108 -10.40 -3.08 -9.18
C LEU A 108 -10.45 -4.60 -9.16
N LEU A 109 -10.83 -5.22 -8.04
CA LEU A 109 -10.94 -6.67 -7.92
C LEU A 109 -11.96 -7.25 -8.91
N ILE A 110 -13.16 -6.65 -9.01
CA ILE A 110 -14.20 -7.08 -9.95
C ILE A 110 -13.70 -6.98 -11.40
N VAL A 111 -13.11 -5.83 -11.76
CA VAL A 111 -12.58 -5.58 -13.10
C VAL A 111 -11.46 -6.57 -13.44
N SER A 112 -10.59 -6.88 -12.47
CA SER A 112 -9.51 -7.86 -12.63
C SER A 112 -10.05 -9.26 -12.94
N ILE A 113 -11.12 -9.69 -12.25
CA ILE A 113 -11.76 -10.99 -12.47
C ILE A 113 -12.41 -11.04 -13.87
N ILE A 114 -13.17 -10.02 -14.25
CA ILE A 114 -13.82 -9.95 -15.56
C ILE A 114 -12.79 -9.93 -16.70
N PHE A 115 -11.69 -9.19 -16.51
CA PHE A 115 -10.60 -9.17 -17.46
C PHE A 115 -9.98 -10.57 -17.59
N LEU A 116 -9.71 -11.25 -16.48
CA LEU A 116 -9.14 -12.59 -16.50
C LEU A 116 -10.03 -13.58 -17.25
N GLU A 117 -11.34 -13.56 -17.00
CA GLU A 117 -12.32 -14.43 -17.66
C GLU A 117 -12.33 -14.20 -19.18
N LYS A 118 -12.44 -12.93 -19.61
CA LYS A 118 -12.50 -12.58 -21.04
C LYS A 118 -11.20 -12.91 -21.78
N ASN A 119 -10.05 -12.68 -21.17
CA ASN A 119 -8.77 -12.98 -21.82
C ASN A 119 -8.48 -14.49 -21.82
N HIS A 120 -8.96 -15.21 -20.81
CA HIS A 120 -8.91 -16.66 -20.81
C HIS A 120 -9.74 -17.25 -21.94
N GLU A 121 -10.97 -16.76 -22.17
CA GLU A 121 -11.84 -17.23 -23.26
C GLU A 121 -11.36 -16.82 -24.66
N ALA A 122 -10.84 -15.60 -24.82
CA ALA A 122 -10.52 -15.06 -26.14
C ALA A 122 -9.10 -15.37 -26.63
N LEU A 123 -8.11 -15.38 -25.73
CA LEU A 123 -6.70 -15.52 -26.10
C LEU A 123 -6.02 -16.75 -25.48
N ASN A 124 -6.70 -17.53 -24.64
CA ASN A 124 -6.07 -18.57 -23.80
C ASN A 124 -4.82 -18.06 -23.04
N SER A 125 -4.66 -16.73 -22.91
CA SER A 125 -3.44 -16.10 -22.42
C SER A 125 -3.67 -14.89 -21.55
N ASN A 126 -3.02 -14.89 -20.38
CA ASN A 126 -3.11 -13.84 -19.38
C ASN A 126 -1.74 -13.17 -19.25
N SER A 127 -1.57 -12.03 -19.93
CA SER A 127 -0.38 -11.18 -19.80
C SER A 127 -0.67 -10.03 -18.84
N GLY A 128 0.25 -9.76 -17.90
CA GLY A 128 0.16 -8.62 -16.96
C GLY A 128 0.07 -7.28 -17.68
N ASP A 129 0.89 -7.09 -18.72
CA ASP A 129 0.90 -5.86 -19.53
C ASP A 129 -0.49 -5.49 -20.10
N LEU A 130 -1.23 -6.48 -20.63
CA LEU A 130 -2.56 -6.25 -21.20
C LEU A 130 -3.58 -5.83 -20.13
N PHE A 131 -3.43 -6.34 -18.91
CA PHE A 131 -4.28 -5.96 -17.78
C PHE A 131 -4.06 -4.50 -17.41
N ILE A 132 -2.81 -4.03 -17.45
CA ILE A 132 -2.43 -2.66 -17.09
C ILE A 132 -2.91 -1.65 -18.13
N ASP A 133 -2.74 -1.94 -19.42
CA ASP A 133 -3.28 -1.09 -20.47
C ASP A 133 -4.80 -0.98 -20.38
N PHE A 134 -5.47 -2.09 -20.06
CA PHE A 134 -6.91 -2.11 -19.84
C PHE A 134 -7.33 -1.28 -18.62
N LEU A 135 -6.61 -1.43 -17.50
CA LEU A 135 -6.88 -0.69 -16.26
C LEU A 135 -6.69 0.81 -16.45
N SER A 136 -5.58 1.21 -17.07
CA SER A 136 -5.26 2.61 -17.39
C SER A 136 -6.33 3.23 -18.31
N SER A 137 -6.87 2.44 -19.25
CA SER A 137 -7.96 2.90 -20.11
C SER A 137 -9.33 2.96 -19.41
N TYR A 138 -9.50 2.33 -18.25
CA TYR A 138 -10.79 2.25 -17.56
C TYR A 138 -11.09 3.53 -16.76
N LYS A 139 -11.67 4.51 -17.46
CA LYS A 139 -12.01 5.84 -16.93
C LYS A 139 -12.69 5.87 -15.55
N PRO A 140 -13.74 5.07 -15.26
CA PRO A 140 -14.43 5.20 -13.97
C PRO A 140 -13.56 4.76 -12.79
N PHE A 141 -12.61 3.82 -12.99
CA PHE A 141 -11.62 3.48 -11.96
C PHE A 141 -10.71 4.68 -11.68
N ASN A 142 -10.11 5.28 -12.71
CA ASN A 142 -9.21 6.43 -12.54
C ASN A 142 -9.89 7.62 -11.84
N ILE A 143 -11.18 7.86 -12.08
CA ILE A 143 -11.92 8.95 -11.41
C ILE A 143 -12.11 8.65 -9.91
N ILE A 144 -12.48 7.42 -9.56
CA ILE A 144 -12.70 7.03 -8.17
C ILE A 144 -11.37 7.00 -7.41
N ASP A 145 -10.32 6.44 -8.02
CA ASP A 145 -8.96 6.43 -7.46
C ASP A 145 -8.45 7.85 -7.21
N PHE A 146 -8.64 8.75 -8.17
CA PHE A 146 -8.30 10.17 -8.02
C PHE A 146 -8.95 10.79 -6.77
N LEU A 147 -10.25 10.57 -6.59
CA LEU A 147 -10.99 11.12 -5.47
C LEU A 147 -10.58 10.46 -4.14
N ALA A 148 -10.37 9.14 -4.15
CA ALA A 148 -9.97 8.39 -2.97
C ALA A 148 -8.61 8.87 -2.44
N ILE A 149 -7.59 8.95 -3.31
CA ILE A 149 -6.23 9.38 -2.92
C ILE A 149 -6.25 10.84 -2.44
N LEU A 150 -6.93 11.74 -3.15
CA LEU A 150 -7.01 13.15 -2.76
C LEU A 150 -7.65 13.33 -1.37
N ILE A 151 -8.73 12.59 -1.09
CA ILE A 151 -9.38 12.66 0.23
C ILE A 151 -8.48 12.06 1.31
N LEU A 152 -7.81 10.94 1.03
CA LEU A 152 -6.87 10.33 1.98
C LEU A 152 -5.68 11.27 2.30
N GLN A 153 -5.14 11.97 1.31
CA GLN A 153 -4.09 12.99 1.52
C GLN A 153 -4.60 14.13 2.42
N PHE A 154 -5.82 14.63 2.20
CA PHE A 154 -6.40 15.62 3.10
C PHE A 154 -6.63 15.08 4.52
N VAL A 155 -6.97 13.80 4.67
CA VAL A 155 -7.07 13.17 5.98
C VAL A 155 -5.71 13.12 6.67
N GLN A 156 -4.62 12.79 5.96
CA GLN A 156 -3.26 12.86 6.52
C GLN A 156 -2.91 14.28 6.99
N VAL A 157 -3.28 15.32 6.22
CA VAL A 157 -3.09 16.72 6.65
C VAL A 157 -3.91 17.02 7.91
N GLN A 158 -5.17 16.57 8.00
CA GLN A 158 -6.00 16.73 9.21
C GLN A 158 -5.41 16.03 10.43
N ILE A 159 -4.83 14.84 10.22
CA ILE A 159 -4.14 14.08 11.26
C ILE A 159 -2.96 14.87 11.78
N ILE A 160 -2.10 15.39 10.91
CA ILE A 160 -0.94 16.21 11.32
C ILE A 160 -1.41 17.47 12.07
N MET A 161 -2.44 18.17 11.58
CA MET A 161 -2.96 19.35 12.25
C MET A 161 -3.41 19.08 13.70
N ARG A 162 -3.85 17.86 13.99
CA ARG A 162 -4.29 17.47 15.34
C ARG A 162 -3.12 17.31 16.31
N ILE A 163 -1.94 17.01 15.80
CA ILE A 163 -0.72 16.79 16.60
C ILE A 163 -0.17 18.11 17.13
N PHE A 164 -0.19 19.15 16.30
CA PHE A 164 0.28 20.47 16.72
C PHE A 164 -0.68 21.08 17.75
N SER A 165 -0.14 21.64 18.84
CA SER A 165 -0.95 22.40 19.81
C SER A 165 -1.17 23.85 19.35
N ARG A 166 -0.13 24.47 18.78
CA ARG A 166 -0.10 25.88 18.41
C ARG A 166 -0.91 26.19 17.14
N GLN A 167 -1.80 27.17 17.22
CA GLN A 167 -2.68 27.56 16.12
C GLN A 167 -1.94 28.04 14.86
N LYS A 168 -0.77 28.68 15.03
CA LYS A 168 0.07 29.13 13.90
C LYS A 168 0.61 27.94 13.09
N GLU A 169 1.11 26.91 13.77
CA GLU A 169 1.65 25.69 13.16
C GLU A 169 0.55 24.87 12.49
N LYS A 170 -0.64 24.79 13.09
CA LYS A 170 -1.83 24.19 12.47
C LYS A 170 -2.19 24.85 11.15
N ARG A 171 -2.26 26.19 11.15
CA ARG A 171 -2.60 26.97 9.95
C ARG A 171 -1.56 26.74 8.87
N PHE A 172 -0.27 26.80 9.21
CA PHE A 172 0.82 26.55 8.27
C PHE A 172 0.73 25.15 7.64
N THR A 173 0.52 24.12 8.47
CA THR A 173 0.37 22.73 8.02
C THR A 173 -0.83 22.57 7.07
N PHE A 174 -1.97 23.18 7.40
CA PHE A 174 -3.16 23.14 6.55
C PHE A 174 -2.89 23.73 5.16
N PHE A 175 -2.27 24.91 5.09
CA PHE A 175 -1.97 25.56 3.82
C PHE A 175 -0.92 24.78 3.02
N MET A 176 0.22 24.46 3.61
CA MET A 176 1.31 23.80 2.88
C MET A 176 0.95 22.37 2.49
N GLY A 177 0.42 21.57 3.42
CA GLY A 177 -0.01 20.20 3.14
C GLY A 177 -1.17 20.15 2.15
N GLY A 178 -2.15 21.04 2.29
CA GLY A 178 -3.28 21.12 1.38
C GLY A 178 -2.88 21.51 -0.04
N ILE A 179 -2.04 22.55 -0.19
CA ILE A 179 -1.53 22.97 -1.51
C ILE A 179 -0.71 21.85 -2.17
N LEU A 180 0.18 21.20 -1.41
CA LEU A 180 1.05 20.15 -1.96
C LEU A 180 0.24 18.91 -2.38
N SER A 181 -0.82 18.56 -1.65
CA SER A 181 -1.75 17.48 -2.02
C SER A 181 -2.50 17.80 -3.32
N ILE A 182 -3.00 19.04 -3.45
CA ILE A 182 -3.68 19.48 -4.68
C ILE A 182 -2.72 19.46 -5.88
N ILE A 183 -1.49 19.98 -5.71
CA ILE A 183 -0.47 19.96 -6.78
C ILE A 183 -0.16 18.52 -7.19
N SER A 184 0.05 17.61 -6.23
CA SER A 184 0.27 16.19 -6.51
C SER A 184 -0.83 15.61 -7.39
N GLN A 185 -2.08 15.88 -7.02
CA GLN A 185 -3.22 15.31 -7.70
C GLN A 185 -3.50 15.94 -9.07
N VAL A 186 -3.22 17.24 -9.23
CA VAL A 186 -3.32 17.93 -10.53
C VAL A 186 -2.29 17.38 -11.50
N ILE A 187 -1.03 17.20 -11.07
CA ILE A 187 0.01 16.62 -11.94
C ILE A 187 -0.36 15.19 -12.32
N TRP A 188 -0.88 14.38 -11.39
CA TRP A 188 -1.39 13.03 -11.70
C TRP A 188 -2.50 13.08 -12.77
N ALA A 189 -3.50 13.96 -12.61
CA ALA A 189 -4.59 14.06 -13.58
C ALA A 189 -4.10 14.48 -14.96
N VAL A 190 -3.18 15.44 -15.05
CA VAL A 190 -2.57 15.83 -16.32
C VAL A 190 -1.82 14.65 -16.93
N SER A 191 -1.10 13.88 -16.12
CA SER A 191 -0.36 12.70 -16.55
C SER A 191 -1.27 11.59 -17.09
N THR A 192 -2.41 11.34 -16.46
CA THR A 192 -3.33 10.25 -16.83
C THR A 192 -4.18 10.59 -18.05
N TYR A 193 -4.61 11.85 -18.19
CA TYR A 193 -5.53 12.24 -19.25
C TYR A 193 -4.86 12.88 -20.47
N SER A 194 -3.60 13.30 -20.37
CA SER A 194 -2.90 13.91 -21.50
C SER A 194 -2.21 12.86 -22.36
N SER A 195 -2.61 12.76 -23.63
CA SER A 195 -2.01 11.83 -24.59
C SER A 195 -0.72 12.35 -25.25
N SER A 196 -0.21 13.52 -24.85
CA SER A 196 0.95 14.11 -25.52
C SER A 196 2.27 13.55 -24.97
N HIS A 197 3.19 13.16 -25.85
CA HIS A 197 4.52 12.64 -25.49
C HIS A 197 5.36 13.61 -24.64
N VAL A 198 5.06 14.92 -24.66
CA VAL A 198 5.73 15.93 -23.83
C VAL A 198 5.58 15.64 -22.33
N PHE A 199 4.50 14.95 -21.93
CA PHE A 199 4.23 14.60 -20.53
C PHE A 199 4.59 13.16 -20.17
N ALA A 200 5.37 12.45 -21.00
CA ALA A 200 5.77 11.07 -20.71
C ALA A 200 6.58 10.93 -19.39
N LEU A 201 7.23 12.00 -18.94
CA LEU A 201 7.99 12.02 -17.68
C LEU A 201 7.14 12.36 -16.45
N LEU A 202 5.93 12.91 -16.64
CA LEU A 202 5.06 13.35 -15.54
C LEU A 202 4.68 12.26 -14.54
N PRO A 203 4.37 11.00 -14.93
CA PRO A 203 4.03 9.96 -13.97
C PRO A 203 5.13 9.72 -12.94
N ALA A 204 6.40 9.74 -13.36
CA ALA A 204 7.55 9.57 -12.48
C ALA A 204 7.65 10.72 -11.46
N PHE A 205 7.40 11.96 -11.87
CA PHE A 205 7.36 13.11 -10.95
C PHE A 205 6.23 13.00 -9.93
N VAL A 206 5.05 12.54 -10.35
CA VAL A 206 3.91 12.34 -9.46
C VAL A 206 4.24 11.30 -8.40
N TYR A 207 4.85 10.19 -8.82
CA TYR A 207 5.27 9.12 -7.94
C TYR A 207 6.26 9.63 -6.88
N LEU A 208 7.32 10.34 -7.30
CA LEU A 208 8.29 10.95 -6.40
C LEU A 208 7.65 11.96 -5.42
N LEU A 209 6.70 12.76 -5.88
CA LEU A 209 5.99 13.72 -5.05
C LEU A 209 5.13 13.02 -4.00
N ARG A 210 4.40 11.96 -4.38
CA ARG A 210 3.59 11.14 -3.45
C ARG A 210 4.47 10.53 -2.35
N ILE A 211 5.62 9.99 -2.72
CA ILE A 211 6.57 9.43 -1.75
C ILE A 211 7.12 10.53 -0.83
N SER A 212 7.47 11.70 -1.38
CA SER A 212 7.94 12.84 -0.57
C SER A 212 6.89 13.25 0.47
N LEU A 213 5.61 13.33 0.09
CA LEU A 213 4.49 13.59 1.00
C LEU A 213 4.39 12.54 2.12
N SER A 214 4.48 11.26 1.74
CA SER A 214 4.48 10.13 2.66
C SER A 214 5.66 10.14 3.66
N VAL A 215 6.86 10.49 3.19
CA VAL A 215 8.06 10.61 4.04
C VAL A 215 7.92 11.80 4.99
N ILE A 216 7.41 12.95 4.52
CA ILE A 216 7.15 14.11 5.39
C ILE A 216 6.13 13.73 6.47
N PHE A 217 5.06 13.02 6.10
CA PHE A 217 4.09 12.49 7.07
C PHE A 217 4.78 11.58 8.10
N SER A 218 5.60 10.63 7.64
CA SER A 218 6.38 9.72 8.49
C SER A 218 7.28 10.44 9.50
N VAL A 219 8.08 11.39 9.02
CA VAL A 219 9.01 12.16 9.85
C VAL A 219 8.25 12.97 10.90
N LEU A 220 7.13 13.61 10.54
CA LEU A 220 6.34 14.39 11.49
C LEU A 220 5.73 13.52 12.60
N ILE A 221 5.20 12.34 12.26
CA ILE A 221 4.73 11.39 13.27
C ILE A 221 5.89 10.88 14.12
N GLY A 222 7.05 10.57 13.52
CA GLY A 222 8.25 10.13 14.21
C GLY A 222 8.77 11.15 15.22
N ILE A 223 8.81 12.44 14.85
CA ILE A 223 9.17 13.54 15.75
C ILE A 223 8.19 13.61 16.92
N TYR A 224 6.89 13.50 16.67
CA TYR A 224 5.88 13.50 17.73
C TYR A 224 6.03 12.29 18.68
N CYS A 225 6.29 11.10 18.14
CA CYS A 225 6.62 9.92 18.94
C CYS A 225 7.82 10.18 19.86
N PHE A 226 8.87 10.82 19.34
CA PHE A 226 10.05 11.15 20.12
C PHE A 226 9.77 12.18 21.23
N MET A 227 9.01 13.24 20.91
CA MET A 227 8.63 14.27 21.89
C MET A 227 7.83 13.69 23.06
N LYS A 228 6.93 12.73 22.79
CA LYS A 228 6.02 12.15 23.80
C LYS A 228 6.45 10.78 24.31
N ARG A 229 7.74 10.43 24.17
CA ARG A 229 8.31 9.11 24.52
C ARG A 229 7.89 8.60 25.91
N LYS A 230 7.85 9.47 26.92
CA LYS A 230 7.51 9.10 28.31
C LYS A 230 6.09 8.53 28.45
N ILE A 231 5.14 8.98 27.64
CA ILE A 231 3.74 8.54 27.65
C ILE A 231 3.56 7.30 26.78
N ILE A 232 4.27 7.27 25.66
CA ILE A 232 4.14 6.25 24.61
C ILE A 232 4.71 4.89 25.03
N PHE A 233 5.80 4.86 25.80
CA PHE A 233 6.45 3.61 26.24
C PHE A 233 5.75 2.91 27.42
N GLN A 234 4.53 3.33 27.78
CA GLN A 234 3.71 2.58 28.73
C GLN A 234 3.25 1.24 28.11
N LYS A 235 3.24 0.16 28.92
CA LYS A 235 2.91 -1.21 28.47
C LYS A 235 1.60 -1.32 27.68
N LYS A 236 0.64 -0.43 27.93
CA LYS A 236 -0.68 -0.41 27.26
C LYS A 236 -0.65 0.20 25.84
N LEU A 237 0.34 1.05 25.53
CA LEU A 237 0.45 1.77 24.25
C LEU A 237 1.59 1.29 23.35
N ILE A 238 2.53 0.50 23.89
CA ILE A 238 3.73 0.12 23.13
C ILE A 238 3.42 -0.70 21.88
N LEU A 239 2.48 -1.67 21.95
CA LEU A 239 2.12 -2.52 20.81
C LEU A 239 1.54 -1.69 19.66
N ILE A 240 0.54 -0.85 19.95
CA ILE A 240 -0.07 0.00 18.93
C ILE A 240 0.93 1.01 18.36
N THR A 241 1.84 1.53 19.19
CA THR A 241 2.90 2.45 18.73
C THR A 241 3.87 1.74 17.78
N THR A 242 4.34 0.55 18.12
CA THR A 242 5.23 -0.24 17.25
C THR A 242 4.54 -0.56 15.93
N LEU A 243 3.26 -0.95 15.96
CA LEU A 243 2.47 -1.21 14.76
C LEU A 243 2.33 0.03 13.88
N THR A 244 2.00 1.19 14.48
CA THR A 244 1.91 2.46 13.78
C THR A 244 3.26 2.85 13.18
N PHE A 245 4.36 2.70 13.91
CA PHE A 245 5.70 3.00 13.38
C PHE A 245 6.07 2.10 12.20
N LEU A 246 5.83 0.80 12.28
CA LEU A 246 6.06 -0.13 11.17
C LEU A 246 5.23 0.25 9.94
N THR A 247 3.96 0.57 10.16
CA THR A 247 3.02 0.91 9.08
C THR A 247 3.44 2.18 8.35
N ILE A 248 3.85 3.23 9.07
CA ILE A 248 4.20 4.49 8.39
C ILE A 248 5.51 4.34 7.59
N ASN A 249 6.42 3.49 8.05
CA ASN A 249 7.65 3.16 7.30
C ASN A 249 7.39 2.22 6.10
N LEU A 250 6.21 1.61 6.01
CA LEU A 250 5.86 0.69 4.93
C LEU A 250 5.86 1.40 3.57
N GLU A 251 5.37 2.64 3.50
CA GLU A 251 5.35 3.45 2.27
C GLU A 251 6.76 3.72 1.74
N PHE A 252 7.73 3.96 2.65
CA PHE A 252 9.13 4.12 2.29
C PHE A 252 9.81 2.79 1.91
N ALA A 253 9.48 1.71 2.62
CA ALA A 253 10.01 0.38 2.32
C ALA A 253 9.56 -0.12 0.94
N PHE A 254 8.29 0.11 0.58
CA PHE A 254 7.78 -0.22 -0.74
C PHE A 254 8.45 0.57 -1.86
N PHE A 255 8.78 1.84 -1.64
CA PHE A 255 9.55 2.61 -2.62
C PHE A 255 10.94 1.99 -2.87
N ILE A 256 11.64 1.57 -1.82
CA ILE A 256 12.94 0.89 -1.98
C ILE A 256 12.77 -0.43 -2.75
N ALA A 257 11.74 -1.20 -2.39
CA ALA A 257 11.43 -2.46 -3.06
C ALA A 257 11.13 -2.26 -4.56
N ASP A 258 10.35 -1.24 -4.89
CA ASP A 258 9.99 -0.86 -6.26
C ASP A 258 11.22 -0.45 -7.09
N VAL A 259 12.07 0.45 -6.56
CA VAL A 259 13.32 0.87 -7.23
C VAL A 259 14.30 -0.30 -7.42
N SER A 260 14.28 -1.29 -6.53
CA SER A 260 15.19 -2.43 -6.59
C SER A 260 14.82 -3.49 -7.64
N ASN A 261 13.77 -3.27 -8.45
CA ASN A 261 13.19 -4.24 -9.39
C ASN A 261 12.81 -5.58 -8.73
N LEU A 262 12.73 -5.63 -7.39
CA LEU A 262 12.28 -6.81 -6.66
C LEU A 262 10.77 -7.04 -6.83
N TRP A 263 10.05 -5.99 -7.24
CA TRP A 263 8.62 -6.02 -7.43
C TRP A 263 8.19 -5.44 -8.77
N VAL A 264 7.18 -6.04 -9.38
CA VAL A 264 6.63 -5.60 -10.66
C VAL A 264 6.02 -4.21 -10.44
N SER A 265 6.47 -3.21 -11.21
CA SER A 265 5.95 -1.83 -11.23
C SER A 265 4.41 -1.77 -11.26
N GLU A 266 3.79 -2.78 -11.88
CA GLU A 266 2.35 -3.03 -12.00
C GLU A 266 1.59 -3.16 -10.66
N LEU A 267 2.25 -3.64 -9.61
CA LEU A 267 1.66 -3.83 -8.29
C LEU A 267 1.68 -2.54 -7.45
N SER A 268 2.63 -1.65 -7.73
CA SER A 268 2.94 -0.50 -6.87
C SER A 268 1.74 0.43 -6.68
N GLU A 269 0.99 0.76 -7.75
CA GLU A 269 -0.15 1.68 -7.66
C GLU A 269 -1.29 1.12 -6.81
N ILE A 270 -1.52 -0.20 -6.87
CA ILE A 270 -2.55 -0.92 -6.11
C ILE A 270 -2.20 -0.93 -4.63
N PHE A 271 -0.94 -1.25 -4.32
CA PHE A 271 -0.45 -1.24 -2.95
C PHE A 271 -0.38 0.16 -2.36
N ASN A 272 -0.13 1.18 -3.17
CA ASN A 272 -0.10 2.58 -2.71
C ASN A 272 -1.43 2.98 -2.08
N THR A 273 -2.56 2.74 -2.75
CA THR A 273 -3.89 3.08 -2.20
C THR A 273 -4.18 2.33 -0.90
N CYS A 274 -3.80 1.05 -0.81
CA CYS A 274 -3.92 0.29 0.43
C CYS A 274 -3.03 0.87 1.55
N CYS A 275 -1.76 1.15 1.26
CA CYS A 275 -0.81 1.72 2.22
C CYS A 275 -1.29 3.06 2.77
N TYR A 276 -1.81 3.95 1.91
CA TYR A 276 -2.42 5.21 2.33
C TYR A 276 -3.56 5.00 3.34
N VAL A 277 -4.41 3.99 3.14
CA VAL A 277 -5.49 3.67 4.09
C VAL A 277 -4.91 3.15 5.41
N ILE A 278 -3.98 2.20 5.37
CA ILE A 278 -3.39 1.59 6.57
C ILE A 278 -2.66 2.66 7.40
N SER A 279 -1.79 3.46 6.77
CA SER A 279 -1.03 4.52 7.44
C SER A 279 -1.95 5.58 8.04
N THR A 280 -2.99 5.99 7.32
CA THR A 280 -3.93 7.02 7.79
C THR A 280 -4.79 6.52 8.96
N VAL A 281 -5.40 5.33 8.84
CA VAL A 281 -6.30 4.78 9.87
C VAL A 281 -5.55 4.45 11.15
N LEU A 282 -4.39 3.78 11.05
CA LEU A 282 -3.62 3.38 12.23
C LEU A 282 -3.02 4.58 12.96
N VAL A 283 -2.50 5.59 12.24
CA VAL A 283 -2.00 6.81 12.87
C VAL A 283 -3.13 7.58 13.55
N TRP A 284 -4.30 7.68 12.91
CA TRP A 284 -5.45 8.34 13.50
C TRP A 284 -5.90 7.67 14.81
N GLU A 285 -6.02 6.34 14.82
CA GLU A 285 -6.39 5.59 16.02
C GLU A 285 -5.31 5.70 17.10
N TRP A 286 -4.04 5.62 16.71
CA TRP A 286 -2.93 5.79 17.64
C TRP A 286 -2.95 7.18 18.32
N ILE A 287 -3.16 8.27 17.57
CA ILE A 287 -3.29 9.63 18.14
C ILE A 287 -4.49 9.72 19.08
N ASN A 288 -5.63 9.10 18.77
CA ASN A 288 -6.76 9.07 19.69
C ASN A 288 -6.37 8.42 21.03
N ARG A 289 -5.66 7.29 20.97
CA ARG A 289 -5.23 6.55 22.16
C ARG A 289 -4.23 7.35 22.98
N VAL A 290 -3.27 8.00 22.32
CA VAL A 290 -2.32 8.90 22.99
C VAL A 290 -3.06 10.05 23.67
N HIS A 291 -3.93 10.78 22.96
CA HIS A 291 -4.70 11.89 23.55
C HIS A 291 -5.63 11.44 24.68
N HIS A 292 -6.20 10.24 24.60
CA HIS A 292 -7.03 9.67 25.66
C HIS A 292 -6.21 9.40 26.93
N MET A 293 -4.99 8.88 26.77
CA MET A 293 -4.07 8.65 27.89
C MET A 293 -3.54 9.95 28.49
N GLU A 294 -3.23 10.96 27.66
CA GLU A 294 -2.89 12.30 28.13
C GLU A 294 -4.01 12.88 29.00
N LYS A 295 -5.27 12.81 28.55
CA LYS A 295 -6.43 13.29 29.32
C LYS A 295 -6.63 12.54 30.64
N ILE A 296 -6.31 11.25 30.69
CA ILE A 296 -6.39 10.48 31.93
C ILE A 296 -5.29 10.91 32.90
N LYS A 297 -4.06 11.14 32.41
CA LYS A 297 -2.95 11.66 33.22
C LYS A 297 -3.25 13.06 33.77
N GLU A 298 -3.79 13.95 32.94
CA GLU A 298 -4.22 15.30 33.35
C GLU A 298 -5.30 15.26 34.44
N LYS A 299 -6.24 14.30 34.35
CA LYS A 299 -7.31 14.12 35.34
C LYS A 299 -6.87 13.44 36.64
N SER A 300 -5.75 12.72 36.63
CA SER A 300 -5.18 12.13 37.85
C SER A 300 -4.43 13.12 38.74
N GLY A 301 -4.39 14.41 38.38
CA GLY A 301 -3.85 15.46 39.23
C GLY A 301 -4.63 15.60 40.55
N ILE A 302 -3.90 15.70 41.65
CA ILE A 302 -4.45 15.97 42.98
C ILE A 302 -5.24 17.29 42.92
N LEU A 303 -6.52 17.27 43.33
CA LEU A 303 -7.49 18.37 43.26
C LEU A 303 -8.01 18.76 41.85
N GLY A 304 -7.79 17.95 40.81
CA GLY A 304 -8.37 18.21 39.48
C GLY A 304 -7.72 19.38 38.72
N ARG A 305 -6.55 19.84 39.19
CA ARG A 305 -5.68 20.76 38.45
C ARG A 305 -4.83 19.94 37.46
N PRO A 306 -4.66 20.39 36.21
CA PRO A 306 -3.78 19.71 35.26
C PRO A 306 -2.36 19.65 35.83
N PHE A 307 -1.82 18.44 35.94
CA PHE A 307 -0.42 18.19 36.30
C PHE A 307 0.45 18.53 35.09
N TYR A 308 1.24 19.59 35.16
CA TYR A 308 2.16 19.98 34.07
C TYR A 308 3.51 19.26 34.25
N GLU A 309 4.20 18.94 33.15
CA GLU A 309 5.50 18.23 33.17
C GLU A 309 6.58 18.97 34.01
N GLU A 310 6.42 20.28 34.23
CA GLU A 310 7.29 21.07 35.11
C GLU A 310 7.21 20.64 36.59
N GLU A 311 6.04 20.18 37.05
CA GLU A 311 5.84 19.67 38.42
C GLU A 311 6.42 18.26 38.59
N GLU A 312 6.45 17.44 37.53
CA GLU A 312 7.03 16.09 37.52
C GLU A 312 8.56 16.12 37.63
N ILE A 313 9.22 17.07 36.96
CA ILE A 313 10.68 17.26 37.05
C ILE A 313 11.07 17.77 38.44
N ASN A 314 10.30 18.69 39.01
CA ASN A 314 10.55 19.18 40.37
C ASN A 314 10.35 18.07 41.41
N ASN A 315 9.26 17.30 41.37
CA ASN A 315 9.04 16.23 42.35
C ASN A 315 10.13 15.14 42.29
N ASN A 316 10.54 14.71 41.09
CA ASN A 316 11.64 13.74 40.98
C ASN A 316 12.97 14.30 41.51
N ASN A 317 13.25 15.58 41.29
CA ASN A 317 14.43 16.23 41.87
C ASN A 317 14.33 16.39 43.39
N TYR A 318 13.12 16.57 43.94
CA TYR A 318 12.88 16.59 45.38
C TYR A 318 13.09 15.21 46.00
N ASP A 319 12.56 14.16 45.38
CA ASP A 319 12.72 12.78 45.85
C ASP A 319 14.20 12.34 45.82
N ASP A 320 14.94 12.67 44.76
CA ASP A 320 16.41 12.43 44.67
C ASP A 320 17.21 13.24 45.72
N TYR A 321 16.70 14.40 46.17
CA TYR A 321 17.35 15.21 47.20
C TYR A 321 17.17 14.64 48.61
N TYR A 322 16.07 13.94 48.87
CA TYR A 322 15.83 13.28 50.16
C TYR A 322 16.51 11.91 50.25
N ASP A 323 16.64 11.18 49.15
CA ASP A 323 17.37 9.91 49.11
C ASP A 323 18.90 10.08 49.20
N ASN A 324 19.44 11.23 48.78
CA ASN A 324 20.88 11.53 48.94
C ASN A 324 21.28 12.14 50.30
N ASN A 325 20.31 12.46 51.17
CA ASN A 325 20.54 13.06 52.49
C ASN A 325 20.18 12.14 53.67
N ASN A 326 19.90 10.86 53.42
CA ASN A 326 19.77 9.79 54.42
C ASN A 326 20.82 8.69 54.19
#